data_AF-A0A964RKB1-F1
#
_entry.id   AF-A0A964RKB1-F1
#
_cell.length_a   1.000
_cell.length_b   1.000
_cell.length_c   1.000
_cell.angle_alpha   90.00
_cell.angle_beta   90.00
_cell.angle_gamma   90.00
#
_symmetry.space_group_name_H-M   'P 1'
#
loop_
_entity.id
_entity.type
_entity.pdbx_description
1 polymer ?
#
loop_
_entity_poly.entity_id
_entity_poly.type
_entity_poly.pdbx_seq_one_letter_code
_entity_poly.pdbx_strand_id
1 'polypeptide(L)'
;MKTVICRIDLGLTRIAGYTLYNEVTREFEETTPKEVKHLINRKEVNGLYLNDDEIVLDAEAFNMNNLMIKSGVGKFRMLYDTNKIVNCMYAVVRVIETDKYKLFEIITSKYGRIKVTSERLRILIETAHVAGVKIVNNKIQICKGVTIEDRRIKNKHSTKDVDVSGALAGENAG
;
A
#
# COMPACT_ATOMS: atom_id res chain seq x y z
N MET A 1 7.92 5.37 1.05
CA MET A 1 7.13 5.25 -0.20
C MET A 1 5.93 6.19 -0.10
N LYS A 2 5.58 6.89 -1.18
CA LYS A 2 4.37 7.71 -1.27
C LYS A 2 3.36 7.07 -2.22
N THR A 3 2.06 7.18 -1.97
CA THR A 3 1.02 6.59 -2.84
C THR A 3 0.04 7.66 -3.27
N VAL A 4 -0.19 7.81 -4.59
CA VAL A 4 -1.18 8.76 -5.09
C VAL A 4 -2.59 8.37 -4.65
N ILE A 5 -3.41 9.35 -4.30
CA ILE A 5 -4.82 9.10 -3.98
C ILE A 5 -5.80 10.07 -4.66
N CYS A 6 -5.33 11.28 -5.02
CA CYS A 6 -6.10 12.25 -5.80
C CYS A 6 -5.20 12.99 -6.79
N ARG A 7 -5.78 13.40 -7.92
CA ARG A 7 -5.30 14.52 -8.72
C ARG A 7 -6.03 15.80 -8.28
N ILE A 8 -5.34 16.93 -8.31
CA ILE A 8 -5.91 18.24 -7.98
C ILE A 8 -6.06 19.02 -9.27
N ASP A 9 -7.28 19.45 -9.58
CA ASP A 9 -7.59 20.22 -10.77
C ASP A 9 -8.10 21.63 -10.42
N LEU A 10 -7.63 22.63 -11.17
CA LEU A 10 -8.23 23.96 -11.24
C LEU A 10 -9.13 24.03 -12.47
N GLY A 11 -10.44 24.13 -12.24
CA GLY A 11 -11.43 23.99 -13.31
C GLY A 11 -11.49 22.55 -13.83
N LEU A 12 -11.74 22.39 -15.14
CA LEU A 12 -11.93 21.07 -15.77
C LEU A 12 -10.67 20.51 -16.43
N THR A 13 -9.72 21.36 -16.81
CA THR A 13 -8.63 20.98 -17.71
C THR A 13 -7.24 21.16 -17.12
N ARG A 14 -7.06 22.04 -16.11
CA ARG A 14 -5.73 22.33 -15.57
C ARG A 14 -5.41 21.46 -14.36
N ILE A 15 -4.43 20.57 -14.51
CA ILE A 15 -3.83 19.83 -13.40
C ILE A 15 -2.98 20.80 -12.58
N ALA A 16 -3.33 20.97 -11.31
CA ALA A 16 -2.61 21.82 -10.36
C ALA A 16 -1.67 21.02 -9.45
N GLY A 17 -1.95 19.74 -9.24
CA GLY A 17 -1.13 18.91 -8.36
C GLY A 17 -1.71 17.52 -8.12
N TYR A 18 -1.16 16.85 -7.12
CA TYR A 18 -1.59 15.53 -6.67
C TYR A 18 -1.53 15.46 -5.16
N THR A 19 -2.47 14.72 -4.56
CA THR A 19 -2.39 14.33 -3.15
C THR A 19 -1.72 12.97 -3.07
N LEU A 20 -0.63 12.90 -2.32
CA LEU A 20 0.11 11.68 -2.03
C LEU A 20 0.00 11.33 -0.55
N TYR A 21 -0.25 10.07 -0.21
CA TYR A 21 -0.08 9.56 1.14
C TYR A 21 1.37 9.15 1.37
N ASN A 22 2.01 9.69 2.41
CA ASN A 22 3.35 9.33 2.82
C ASN A 22 3.30 8.26 3.92
N GLU A 23 3.82 7.07 3.64
CA GLU A 23 3.74 5.95 4.59
C GLU A 23 4.60 6.17 5.85
N VAL A 24 5.65 6.98 5.76
CA VAL A 24 6.58 7.25 6.87
C VAL A 24 5.98 8.24 7.85
N THR A 25 5.60 9.43 7.38
CA THR A 25 4.97 10.47 8.21
C THR A 25 3.52 10.14 8.53
N ARG A 26 2.91 9.27 7.73
CA ARG A 26 1.49 8.89 7.79
C ARG A 26 0.56 10.08 7.49
N GLU A 27 1.02 11.04 6.69
CA GLU A 27 0.27 12.23 6.30
C GLU A 27 -0.14 12.19 4.83
N PHE A 28 -1.08 13.05 4.46
CA PHE A 28 -1.45 13.30 3.08
C PHE A 28 -0.88 14.65 2.67
N GLU A 29 -0.03 14.63 1.65
CA GLU A 29 0.75 15.76 1.18
C GLU A 29 0.23 16.18 -0.20
N GLU A 30 -0.12 17.46 -0.37
CA GLU A 30 -0.39 18.02 -1.69
C GLU A 30 0.94 18.42 -2.35
N THR A 31 1.09 18.05 -3.62
CA THR A 31 2.35 18.18 -4.36
C THR A 31 2.10 18.73 -5.75
N THR A 32 3.09 19.43 -6.31
CA THR A 32 3.05 19.91 -7.69
C THR A 32 3.33 18.77 -8.68
N PRO A 33 2.91 18.90 -9.95
CA PRO A 33 3.27 17.91 -10.97
C PRO A 33 4.79 17.73 -11.10
N LYS A 34 5.56 18.82 -10.99
CA LYS A 34 7.03 18.79 -11.07
C LYS A 34 7.64 17.91 -9.96
N GLU A 35 7.19 18.06 -8.72
CA GLU A 35 7.64 17.23 -7.60
C GLU A 35 7.26 15.77 -7.80
N VAL A 36 6.04 15.49 -8.29
CA VAL A 36 5.61 14.13 -8.60
C VAL A 36 6.50 13.49 -9.66
N LYS A 37 6.82 14.19 -10.76
CA LYS A 37 7.76 13.67 -11.78
C LYS A 37 9.12 13.32 -11.16
N HIS A 38 9.64 14.16 -10.27
CA HIS A 38 10.90 13.89 -9.58
C HIS A 38 10.82 12.64 -8.68
N LEU A 39 9.72 12.49 -7.93
CA LEU A 39 9.50 11.32 -7.07
C LEU A 39 9.30 10.03 -7.88
N ILE A 40 8.62 10.09 -9.04
CA ILE A 40 8.47 8.94 -9.96
C ILE A 40 9.84 8.49 -10.46
N ASN A 41 10.69 9.42 -10.92
CA ASN A 41 12.05 9.11 -11.39
C ASN A 41 12.92 8.46 -10.29
N ARG A 42 12.69 8.84 -9.03
CA ARG A 42 13.34 8.22 -7.86
C ARG A 42 12.69 6.91 -7.41
N LYS A 43 11.61 6.47 -8.07
CA LYS A 43 10.82 5.28 -7.71
C LYS A 43 10.23 5.36 -6.29
N GLU A 44 9.81 6.56 -5.90
CA GLU A 44 9.27 6.86 -4.57
C GLU A 44 7.75 7.08 -4.56
N VAL A 45 7.08 6.89 -5.70
CA VAL A 45 5.63 7.01 -5.85
C VAL A 45 5.04 5.69 -6.35
N ASN A 46 3.99 5.23 -5.68
CA ASN A 46 3.10 4.18 -6.13
C ASN A 46 1.89 4.77 -6.87
N GLY A 47 1.44 4.06 -7.91
CA GLY A 47 0.20 4.36 -8.64
C GLY A 47 0.35 5.35 -9.78
N LEU A 48 1.54 5.90 -10.02
CA LEU A 48 1.86 6.75 -11.15
C LEU A 48 3.17 6.34 -11.81
N TYR A 49 3.29 6.52 -13.11
CA TYR A 49 4.54 6.44 -13.85
C TYR A 49 4.61 7.55 -14.92
N LEU A 50 5.77 7.70 -15.57
CA LEU A 50 5.94 8.62 -16.69
C LEU A 50 5.87 7.87 -18.02
N ASN A 51 5.05 8.36 -18.94
CA ASN A 51 5.02 7.94 -20.33
C ASN A 51 5.23 9.18 -21.21
N ASP A 52 6.35 9.27 -21.93
CA ASP A 52 6.72 10.46 -22.73
C ASP A 52 6.60 11.78 -21.93
N ASP A 53 7.19 11.80 -20.73
CA ASP A 53 7.11 12.89 -19.74
C ASP A 53 5.71 13.19 -19.17
N GLU A 54 4.65 12.51 -19.62
CA GLU A 54 3.31 12.66 -19.07
C GLU A 54 3.07 11.75 -17.86
N ILE A 55 2.40 12.29 -16.84
CA ILE A 55 2.06 11.53 -15.63
C ILE A 55 0.81 10.69 -15.92
N VAL A 56 0.96 9.37 -15.86
CA VAL A 56 -0.08 8.40 -16.16
C VAL A 56 -0.26 7.41 -15.00
N LEU A 57 -1.43 6.77 -14.92
CA LEU A 57 -1.72 5.82 -13.83
C LEU A 57 -1.00 4.50 -14.03
N ASP A 58 -0.37 3.97 -12.98
CA ASP A 58 0.31 2.67 -12.99
C ASP A 58 -0.67 1.50 -12.79
N ALA A 59 -1.38 1.15 -13.87
CA ALA A 59 -2.30 0.02 -13.93
C ALA A 59 -1.59 -1.34 -13.81
N GLU A 60 -0.34 -1.43 -14.26
CA GLU A 60 0.38 -2.70 -14.34
C GLU A 60 0.97 -3.11 -12.99
N ALA A 61 1.86 -2.28 -12.42
CA ALA A 61 2.63 -2.67 -11.25
C ALA A 61 1.89 -2.40 -9.93
N PHE A 62 1.14 -1.30 -9.81
CA PHE A 62 0.37 -0.95 -8.60
C PHE A 62 -1.15 -1.13 -8.73
N ASN A 63 -1.66 -1.54 -9.89
CA ASN A 63 -3.10 -1.68 -10.14
C ASN A 63 -3.91 -0.37 -9.97
N MET A 64 -3.32 0.77 -10.31
CA MET A 64 -4.02 2.05 -10.32
C MET A 64 -4.74 2.23 -11.66
N ASN A 65 -6.01 1.82 -11.73
CA ASN A 65 -6.81 1.89 -12.97
C ASN A 65 -7.73 3.14 -13.05
N ASN A 66 -7.89 3.85 -11.94
CA ASN A 66 -8.66 5.09 -11.87
C ASN A 66 -8.10 5.96 -10.73
N LEU A 67 -8.55 7.20 -10.64
CA LEU A 67 -8.16 8.14 -9.60
C LEU A 67 -9.29 9.12 -9.32
N MET A 68 -9.35 9.68 -8.12
CA MET A 68 -10.25 10.81 -7.87
C MET A 68 -9.59 12.13 -8.28
N ILE A 69 -10.39 13.03 -8.83
CA ILE A 69 -10.04 14.43 -8.99
C ILE A 69 -10.68 15.22 -7.85
N LYS A 70 -9.86 15.95 -7.09
CA LYS A 70 -10.25 16.99 -6.14
C LYS A 70 -10.19 18.34 -6.85
N SER A 71 -11.32 19.05 -6.95
CA SER A 71 -11.33 20.40 -7.51
C SER A 71 -10.79 21.42 -6.52
N GLY A 72 -10.38 22.59 -7.01
CA GLY A 72 -9.97 23.72 -6.17
C GLY A 72 -11.02 24.20 -5.14
N VAL A 73 -12.30 23.84 -5.32
CA VAL A 73 -13.39 24.12 -4.38
C VAL A 73 -13.80 22.90 -3.54
N GLY A 74 -12.97 21.86 -3.50
CA GLY A 74 -13.15 20.68 -2.63
C GLY A 74 -14.16 19.65 -3.12
N LYS A 75 -14.67 19.74 -4.36
CA LYS A 75 -15.55 18.72 -4.94
C LYS A 75 -14.73 17.55 -5.48
N PHE A 76 -15.30 16.36 -5.42
CA PHE A 76 -14.66 15.13 -5.88
C PHE A 76 -15.42 14.54 -7.09
N ARG A 77 -14.67 14.10 -8.10
CA ARG A 77 -15.20 13.33 -9.25
C ARG A 77 -14.20 12.24 -9.65
N MET A 78 -14.68 11.17 -10.28
CA MET A 78 -13.79 10.17 -10.86
C MET A 78 -13.03 10.76 -12.05
N LEU A 79 -11.78 10.31 -12.26
CA LEU A 79 -10.98 10.68 -13.43
C LEU A 79 -11.54 10.05 -14.70
N TYR A 80 -11.90 8.77 -14.62
CA TYR A 80 -12.56 8.02 -15.68
C TYR A 80 -13.93 7.54 -15.21
N ASP A 81 -14.89 7.52 -16.12
CA ASP A 81 -16.22 6.97 -15.86
C ASP A 81 -16.12 5.50 -15.42
N THR A 82 -17.06 5.08 -14.57
CA THR A 82 -17.00 3.78 -13.90
C THR A 82 -18.39 3.27 -13.57
N ASN A 83 -18.54 1.95 -13.61
CA ASN A 83 -19.74 1.24 -13.13
C ASN A 83 -19.68 0.87 -11.64
N LYS A 84 -18.57 1.19 -10.95
CA LYS A 84 -18.43 0.99 -9.51
C LYS A 84 -19.45 1.84 -8.75
N ILE A 85 -20.13 1.22 -7.79
CA ILE A 85 -21.18 1.85 -6.99
C ILE A 85 -20.61 2.92 -6.07
N VAL A 86 -19.40 2.70 -5.55
CA VAL A 86 -18.75 3.60 -4.62
C VAL A 86 -17.95 4.67 -5.36
N ASN A 87 -18.35 5.93 -5.20
CA ASN A 87 -17.63 7.10 -5.70
C ASN A 87 -16.50 7.52 -4.74
N CYS A 88 -15.50 6.64 -4.57
CA CYS A 88 -14.32 6.86 -3.74
C CYS A 88 -13.18 5.96 -4.25
N MET A 89 -11.95 6.49 -4.27
CA MET A 89 -10.76 5.70 -4.58
C MET A 89 -10.13 5.19 -3.28
N TYR A 90 -9.69 3.92 -3.30
CA TYR A 90 -8.94 3.30 -2.23
C TYR A 90 -7.59 2.80 -2.73
N ALA A 91 -6.60 2.76 -1.85
CA ALA A 91 -5.34 2.06 -2.12
C ALA A 91 -4.92 1.26 -0.89
N VAL A 92 -4.56 0.00 -1.09
CA VAL A 92 -3.86 -0.80 -0.08
C VAL A 92 -2.41 -0.33 -0.06
N VAL A 93 -1.93 0.14 1.09
CA VAL A 93 -0.55 0.64 1.24
C VAL A 93 0.29 -0.30 2.10
N ARG A 94 -0.35 -1.08 2.97
CA ARG A 94 0.34 -2.06 3.82
C ARG A 94 -0.48 -3.30 4.07
N VAL A 95 0.19 -4.45 4.13
CA VAL A 95 -0.37 -5.72 4.62
C VAL A 95 0.34 -6.09 5.92
N ILE A 96 -0.44 -6.32 6.96
CA ILE A 96 0.05 -6.77 8.26
C ILE A 96 -0.27 -8.26 8.39
N GLU A 97 0.76 -9.10 8.37
CA GLU A 97 0.62 -10.54 8.54
C GLU A 97 0.78 -10.89 10.02
N THR A 98 -0.20 -11.58 10.59
CA THR A 98 -0.13 -12.12 11.96
C THR A 98 -0.26 -13.64 11.90
N ASP A 99 -0.07 -14.32 13.04
CA ASP A 99 -0.22 -15.78 13.10
C ASP A 99 -1.66 -16.25 12.78
N LYS A 100 -2.67 -15.39 13.00
CA LYS A 100 -4.09 -15.75 12.89
C LYS A 100 -4.77 -15.19 11.65
N TYR A 101 -4.41 -13.98 11.24
CA TYR A 101 -5.09 -13.26 10.17
C TYR A 101 -4.18 -12.24 9.47
N LYS A 102 -4.63 -11.78 8.29
CA LYS A 102 -4.04 -10.65 7.57
C LYS A 102 -4.94 -9.42 7.71
N LEU A 103 -4.34 -8.27 7.98
CA LEU A 103 -5.01 -6.97 7.91
C LEU A 103 -4.41 -6.15 6.76
N PHE A 104 -5.26 -5.37 6.10
CA PHE A 104 -4.88 -4.49 5.01
C PHE A 104 -5.09 -3.06 5.47
N GLU A 105 -4.02 -2.27 5.55
CA GLU A 105 -4.12 -0.82 5.74
C GLU A 105 -4.45 -0.19 4.40
N ILE A 106 -5.65 0.39 4.33
CA ILE A 106 -6.16 1.12 3.17
C ILE A 106 -6.18 2.62 3.46
N ILE A 107 -5.91 3.39 2.42
CA ILE A 107 -6.13 4.84 2.40
C ILE A 107 -7.27 5.18 1.44
N THR A 108 -7.90 6.33 1.63
CA THR A 108 -9.01 6.81 0.80
C THR A 108 -8.72 8.17 0.19
N SER A 109 -9.35 8.48 -0.94
CA SER A 109 -9.33 9.81 -1.57
C SER A 109 -9.90 10.93 -0.70
N LYS A 110 -10.53 10.59 0.42
CA LYS A 110 -11.06 11.50 1.43
C LYS A 110 -10.20 11.50 2.70
N TYR A 111 -8.90 11.24 2.56
CA TYR A 111 -7.92 11.33 3.65
C TYR A 111 -8.15 10.33 4.80
N GLY A 112 -8.92 9.26 4.55
CA GLY A 112 -9.15 8.21 5.52
C GLY A 112 -8.01 7.19 5.53
N ARG A 113 -7.73 6.62 6.70
CA ARG A 113 -6.82 5.48 6.86
C ARG A 113 -7.45 4.44 7.77
N ILE A 114 -7.62 3.23 7.27
CA ILE A 114 -8.42 2.19 7.93
C ILE A 114 -7.71 0.84 7.76
N LYS A 115 -7.85 -0.04 8.75
CA LYS A 115 -7.43 -1.45 8.62
C LYS A 115 -8.65 -2.32 8.37
N VAL A 116 -8.58 -3.19 7.37
CA VAL A 116 -9.68 -4.08 6.98
C VAL A 116 -9.22 -5.54 6.92
N THR A 117 -10.14 -6.47 7.12
CA THR A 117 -9.90 -7.91 6.91
C THR A 117 -9.93 -8.24 5.42
N SER A 118 -9.49 -9.46 5.09
CA SER A 118 -9.61 -10.00 3.73
C SER A 118 -11.05 -9.99 3.20
N GLU A 119 -12.06 -10.33 4.02
CA GLU A 119 -13.46 -10.32 3.53
C GLU A 119 -13.94 -8.91 3.21
N ARG A 120 -13.68 -7.95 4.10
CA ARG A 120 -14.04 -6.53 3.88
C ARG A 120 -13.32 -5.96 2.66
N LEU A 121 -12.07 -6.33 2.43
CA LEU A 121 -11.32 -5.89 1.25
C LEU A 121 -11.91 -6.45 -0.05
N ARG A 122 -12.39 -7.70 -0.07
CA ARG A 122 -13.05 -8.27 -1.26
C ARG A 122 -14.30 -7.50 -1.64
N ILE A 123 -15.16 -7.22 -0.67
CA ILE A 123 -16.37 -6.41 -0.87
C ILE A 123 -16.02 -5.02 -1.42
N LEU A 124 -14.96 -4.39 -0.89
CA LEU A 124 -14.46 -3.11 -1.39
C LEU A 124 -13.97 -3.20 -2.84
N ILE A 125 -13.23 -4.24 -3.22
CA ILE A 125 -12.75 -4.43 -4.60
C ILE A 125 -13.92 -4.61 -5.57
N GLU A 126 -14.99 -5.29 -5.15
CA GLU A 126 -16.19 -5.48 -5.96
C GLU A 126 -16.96 -4.16 -6.17
N THR A 127 -17.09 -3.36 -5.11
CA THR A 127 -17.96 -2.17 -5.09
C THR A 127 -17.25 -0.84 -5.41
N ALA A 128 -15.93 -0.77 -5.29
CA ALA A 128 -15.11 0.43 -5.46
C ALA A 128 -13.87 0.17 -6.35
N HIS A 129 -13.12 1.23 -6.65
CA HIS A 129 -11.76 1.12 -7.21
C HIS A 129 -10.75 0.99 -6.07
N VAL A 130 -9.93 -0.05 -6.12
CA VAL A 130 -8.92 -0.36 -5.10
C VAL A 130 -7.59 -0.68 -5.77
N ALA A 131 -6.58 0.17 -5.55
CA ALA A 131 -5.21 -0.06 -5.98
C ALA A 131 -4.38 -0.80 -4.92
N GLY A 132 -3.18 -1.26 -5.30
CA GLY A 132 -2.26 -2.00 -4.44
C GLY A 132 -2.55 -3.51 -4.34
N VAL A 133 -3.69 -3.98 -4.85
CA VAL A 133 -4.07 -5.39 -4.87
C VAL A 133 -4.82 -5.74 -6.16
N LYS A 134 -4.76 -7.00 -6.58
CA LYS A 134 -5.57 -7.59 -7.66
C LYS A 134 -6.28 -8.85 -7.15
N ILE A 135 -7.39 -9.24 -7.77
CA ILE A 135 -7.98 -10.56 -7.57
C ILE A 135 -7.49 -11.47 -8.70
N VAL A 136 -6.73 -12.50 -8.35
CA VAL A 136 -6.23 -13.51 -9.30
C VAL A 136 -6.57 -14.89 -8.75
N ASN A 137 -7.22 -15.73 -9.54
CA ASN A 137 -7.68 -17.07 -9.14
C ASN A 137 -8.45 -17.06 -7.80
N ASN A 138 -9.37 -16.10 -7.67
CA ASN A 138 -10.17 -15.86 -6.45
C ASN A 138 -9.35 -15.56 -5.18
N LYS A 139 -8.09 -15.15 -5.30
CA LYS A 139 -7.22 -14.74 -4.19
C LYS A 139 -6.79 -13.30 -4.34
N ILE A 140 -6.64 -12.61 -3.21
CA ILE A 140 -6.05 -11.27 -3.18
C ILE A 140 -4.55 -11.42 -3.42
N GLN A 141 -4.09 -10.90 -4.54
CA GLN A 141 -2.67 -10.77 -4.88
C GLN A 141 -2.21 -9.35 -4.54
N ILE A 142 -1.10 -9.25 -3.82
CA ILE A 142 -0.50 -7.96 -3.45
C ILE A 142 0.33 -7.44 -4.63
N CYS A 143 0.14 -6.16 -4.96
CA CYS A 143 0.88 -5.50 -6.04
C CYS A 143 2.24 -4.98 -5.56
N LYS A 144 3.13 -4.69 -6.50
CA LYS A 144 4.45 -4.12 -6.20
C LYS A 144 4.28 -2.76 -5.53
N GLY A 145 5.04 -2.47 -4.49
CA GLY A 145 5.02 -1.17 -3.80
C GLY A 145 4.15 -1.12 -2.55
N VAL A 146 3.33 -2.14 -2.30
CA VAL A 146 2.66 -2.34 -1.00
C VAL A 146 3.65 -2.89 0.02
N THR A 147 3.71 -2.27 1.19
CA THR A 147 4.58 -2.70 2.28
C THR A 147 4.04 -3.96 2.95
N ILE A 148 4.88 -4.97 3.14
CA ILE A 148 4.54 -6.18 3.90
C ILE A 148 5.17 -6.07 5.29
N GLU A 149 4.33 -6.10 6.32
CA GLU A 149 4.73 -6.06 7.72
C GLU A 149 4.44 -7.43 8.36
N ASP A 150 5.47 -8.25 8.52
CA ASP A 150 5.37 -9.57 9.15
C ASP A 150 5.48 -9.45 10.68
N ARG A 151 4.39 -9.77 11.39
CA ARG A 151 4.28 -9.77 12.85
C ARG A 151 4.08 -11.17 13.42
N ARG A 152 4.34 -12.22 12.64
CA ARG A 152 4.29 -13.61 13.14
C ARG A 152 5.41 -13.87 14.12
N ILE A 153 5.16 -14.72 15.11
CA ILE A 153 6.18 -15.09 16.09
C ILE A 153 7.21 -15.99 15.40
N LYS A 154 8.45 -15.51 15.26
CA LYS A 154 9.58 -16.36 14.86
C LYS A 154 10.03 -17.19 16.07
N ASN A 155 9.59 -18.43 16.16
CA ASN A 155 10.14 -19.36 17.15
C ASN A 155 11.63 -19.59 16.87
N LYS A 156 12.51 -18.93 17.64
CA LYS A 156 13.91 -19.32 17.74
C LYS A 156 14.00 -20.58 18.59
N HIS A 157 13.87 -21.75 17.98
CA HIS A 157 14.51 -22.95 18.52
C HIS A 157 15.85 -23.12 17.81
N SER A 158 16.87 -22.43 18.31
CA SER A 158 18.24 -22.94 18.22
C SER A 158 18.40 -23.93 19.37
N THR A 159 18.51 -25.21 19.01
CA THR A 159 18.93 -26.31 19.87
C THR A 159 20.06 -25.84 20.78
N LYS A 160 19.86 -25.91 22.11
CA LYS A 160 20.97 -25.93 23.04
C LYS A 160 21.62 -27.30 22.85
N ASP A 161 22.80 -27.33 22.24
CA ASP A 161 23.70 -28.44 22.46
C ASP A 161 23.99 -28.46 23.97
N VAL A 162 23.45 -29.48 24.62
CA VAL A 162 23.78 -29.82 26.00
C VAL A 162 25.12 -30.53 25.91
N ASP A 163 26.22 -29.81 26.13
CA ASP A 163 27.50 -30.43 26.47
C ASP A 163 27.34 -31.10 27.84
N VAL A 164 26.99 -32.39 27.84
CA VAL A 164 27.18 -33.28 28.99
C VAL A 164 28.54 -33.94 28.84
N SER A 165 29.60 -33.22 29.22
CA SER A 165 30.80 -33.84 29.78
C SER A 165 30.84 -33.38 31.24
N GLY A 166 30.32 -34.15 32.19
CA GLY A 166 30.90 -35.43 32.58
C GLY A 166 31.83 -35.21 33.77
N ALA A 167 31.27 -34.76 34.90
CA ALA A 167 31.96 -34.79 36.18
C ALA A 167 32.00 -36.25 36.67
N LEU A 168 33.20 -36.82 36.79
CA LEU A 168 33.47 -37.94 37.69
C LEU A 168 34.78 -37.63 38.42
N ALA A 169 34.63 -37.17 39.65
CA ALA A 169 35.63 -37.31 40.69
C ALA A 169 35.68 -38.80 41.10
N GLY A 170 36.87 -39.34 41.26
CA GLY A 170 37.09 -40.69 41.75
C GLY A 170 38.57 -40.88 42.07
N GLU A 171 38.87 -40.83 43.37
CA GLU A 171 40.14 -41.14 43.99
C GLU A 171 40.67 -42.53 43.55
N ASN A 172 41.99 -42.66 43.39
CA ASN A 172 42.66 -43.91 43.75
C ASN A 172 44.16 -43.69 44.02
N ALA A 173 44.60 -44.45 45.02
CA ALA A 173 45.88 -44.41 45.71
C ALA A 173 47.09 -44.82 44.84
N GLY A 174 48.27 -44.33 45.26
CA GLY A 174 49.59 -44.68 44.74
C GLY A 174 50.66 -43.75 45.29
#